data_AF-A0A9E0B6Q2-F1
#
_entry.id   AF-A0A9E0B6Q2-F1
#
_cell.length_a   1.000
_cell.length_b   1.000
_cell.length_c   1.000
_cell.angle_alpha   90.00
_cell.angle_beta   90.00
_cell.angle_gamma   90.00
#
_symmetry.space_group_name_H-M   'P 1'
#
loop_
_entity.id
_entity.type
_entity.pdbx_description
1 polymer ?
#
loop_
_entity_poly.entity_id
_entity_poly.type
_entity_poly.pdbx_seq_one_letter_code
_entity_poly.pdbx_strand_id
1 'polypeptide(L)'
;MLIKILFIILIGLSAGGVTATGLFALISSIGLINRYADVTNTTESIMLYEEMIIFGAGIGNIWYIFELPIKLGVAGVILYGAVSGIFIGTFLICLAETVKVLPILAHRVKLKKCLGFVVLFIAIGKMVGHLVYYLVP
;
A
#
# COMPACT_ATOMS: atom_id res chain seq x y z
N MET A 1 30.35 -13.45 16.64
CA MET A 1 29.88 -13.11 15.28
C MET A 1 28.51 -13.72 14.96
N LEU A 2 28.27 -15.01 15.26
CA LEU A 2 26.99 -15.68 14.98
C LEU A 2 25.75 -14.98 15.54
N ILE A 3 25.79 -14.52 16.80
CA ILE A 3 24.69 -13.78 17.45
C ILE A 3 24.33 -12.49 16.72
N LYS A 4 25.31 -11.73 16.20
CA LYS A 4 25.04 -10.51 15.43
C LYS A 4 24.32 -10.83 14.12
N ILE A 5 24.75 -11.89 13.43
CA ILE A 5 24.13 -12.35 12.17
C ILE A 5 22.68 -12.78 12.44
N LEU A 6 22.44 -13.51 13.53
CA LEU A 6 21.10 -13.98 13.91
C LEU A 6 20.15 -12.81 14.23
N PHE A 7 20.63 -11.77 14.91
CA PHE A 7 19.87 -10.54 15.14
C PHE A 7 19.56 -9.77 13.86
N ILE A 8 20.52 -9.67 12.93
CA ILE A 8 20.31 -8.97 11.65
C ILE A 8 19.28 -9.72 10.80
N ILE A 9 19.35 -11.06 10.75
CA ILE A 9 18.38 -11.89 10.04
C ILE A 9 16.98 -11.72 10.66
N LEU A 10 16.88 -11.72 11.99
CA LEU A 10 15.60 -11.55 12.68
C LEU A 10 14.99 -10.17 12.41
N ILE A 11 15.79 -9.10 12.48
CA ILE A 11 15.35 -7.74 12.18
C ILE A 11 14.95 -7.62 10.70
N GLY A 12 15.73 -8.20 9.79
CA GLY A 12 15.43 -8.22 8.35
C GLY A 12 14.12 -8.95 8.04
N LEU A 13 13.90 -10.14 8.61
CA LEU A 13 12.68 -10.91 8.43
C LEU A 13 11.45 -10.23 9.04
N SER A 14 11.59 -9.65 10.23
CA SER A 14 10.49 -8.93 10.87
C SER A 14 10.11 -7.66 10.11
N ALA A 15 11.09 -6.87 9.70
CA ALA A 15 10.85 -5.69 8.87
C ALA A 15 10.20 -6.05 7.52
N GLY A 16 10.71 -7.09 6.85
CA GLY A 16 10.14 -7.58 5.59
C GLY A 16 8.72 -8.13 5.76
N GLY A 17 8.44 -8.85 6.84
CA GLY A 17 7.10 -9.34 7.16
C GLY A 17 6.11 -8.20 7.37
N VAL A 18 6.48 -7.19 8.16
CA VAL A 18 5.62 -6.03 8.43
C VAL A 18 5.31 -5.25 7.16
N THR A 19 6.29 -5.01 6.29
CA THR A 19 6.06 -4.27 5.04
C THR A 19 5.22 -5.06 4.03
N ALA A 20 5.48 -6.36 3.87
CA ALA A 20 4.70 -7.22 2.98
C ALA A 20 3.24 -7.33 3.44
N THR A 21 3.00 -7.57 4.72
CA THR A 21 1.64 -7.59 5.29
C THR A 21 0.96 -6.24 5.14
N GLY A 22 1.67 -5.12 5.35
CA GLY A 22 1.11 -3.79 5.18
C GLY A 22 0.63 -3.50 3.75
N LEU A 23 1.45 -3.85 2.75
CA LEU A 23 1.08 -3.71 1.33
C LEU A 23 -0.09 -4.63 0.95
N PHE A 24 -0.05 -5.89 1.39
CA PHE A 24 -1.12 -6.85 1.08
C PHE A 24 -2.46 -6.43 1.73
N ALA A 25 -2.44 -5.99 2.99
CA ALA A 25 -3.60 -5.48 3.68
C ALA A 25 -4.18 -4.24 2.99
N LEU A 26 -3.34 -3.34 2.48
CA LEU A 26 -3.78 -2.17 1.71
C LEU A 26 -4.50 -2.60 0.42
N ILE A 27 -3.89 -3.48 -0.38
CA ILE A 27 -4.46 -3.93 -1.66
C ILE A 27 -5.78 -4.68 -1.44
N SER A 28 -5.85 -5.52 -0.42
CA SER A 28 -7.05 -6.29 -0.08
C SER A 28 -8.17 -5.39 0.47
N SER A 29 -7.86 -4.46 1.39
CA SER A 29 -8.86 -3.55 2.01
C SER A 29 -9.48 -2.56 1.03
N ILE A 30 -8.71 -2.08 0.05
CA ILE A 30 -9.20 -1.18 -1.00
C ILE A 30 -10.10 -1.94 -2.00
N GLY A 31 -10.03 -3.28 -2.03
CA GLY A 31 -10.85 -4.12 -2.90
C GLY A 31 -10.37 -4.18 -4.35
N LEU A 32 -9.10 -3.89 -4.61
CA LEU A 32 -8.52 -3.89 -5.95
C LEU A 32 -8.64 -5.27 -6.63
N ILE A 33 -8.38 -6.34 -5.89
CA ILE A 33 -8.46 -7.72 -6.39
C ILE A 33 -9.90 -8.06 -6.79
N ASN A 34 -10.87 -7.74 -5.93
CA ASN A 34 -12.29 -7.96 -6.22
C ASN A 34 -12.71 -7.22 -7.48
N ARG A 35 -12.24 -5.97 -7.66
CA ARG A 35 -12.55 -5.19 -8.86
C ARG A 35 -12.02 -5.85 -10.14
N TYR A 36 -10.82 -6.43 -10.11
CA TYR A 36 -10.30 -7.16 -11.27
C TYR A 36 -11.11 -8.41 -11.56
N ALA A 37 -11.45 -9.19 -10.53
CA ALA A 37 -12.25 -10.39 -10.67
C ALA A 37 -13.67 -10.08 -11.20
N ASP A 38 -14.26 -8.95 -10.79
CA ASP A 38 -15.56 -8.50 -11.29
C ASP A 38 -15.51 -8.09 -12.77
N VAL A 39 -14.49 -7.34 -13.20
CA VAL A 39 -14.35 -6.90 -14.60
C VAL A 39 -14.12 -8.08 -15.55
N THR A 40 -13.39 -9.11 -15.10
CA THR A 40 -13.12 -10.32 -15.89
C THR A 40 -14.22 -11.38 -15.75
N ASN A 41 -15.30 -11.10 -15.00
CA ASN A 41 -16.35 -12.06 -14.66
C ASN A 41 -15.80 -13.38 -14.06
N THR A 42 -14.69 -13.29 -13.31
CA THR A 42 -14.00 -14.45 -12.73
C THR A 42 -13.90 -14.30 -11.20
N THR A 43 -15.02 -13.99 -10.55
CA THR A 43 -15.10 -13.83 -9.08
C THR A 43 -14.78 -15.11 -8.32
N GLU A 44 -14.88 -16.28 -8.99
CA GLU A 44 -14.52 -17.58 -8.41
C GLU A 44 -13.00 -17.77 -8.23
N SER A 45 -12.18 -17.00 -8.94
CA SER A 45 -10.71 -17.17 -8.98
C SER A 45 -9.94 -16.05 -8.27
N ILE A 46 -10.51 -15.44 -7.24
CA ILE A 46 -9.85 -14.38 -6.45
C ILE A 46 -8.46 -14.80 -5.94
N MET A 47 -8.34 -16.06 -5.50
CA MET A 47 -7.07 -16.59 -4.97
C MET A 47 -5.96 -16.62 -6.02
N LEU A 48 -6.28 -16.87 -7.29
CA LEU A 48 -5.29 -16.83 -8.38
C LEU A 48 -4.78 -15.40 -8.62
N TYR A 49 -5.64 -14.39 -8.50
CA TYR A 49 -5.22 -12.99 -8.59
C TYR A 49 -4.29 -12.59 -7.44
N GLU A 50 -4.57 -13.06 -6.22
CA GLU A 50 -3.69 -12.84 -5.06
C GLU A 50 -2.31 -13.47 -5.27
N GLU A 51 -2.27 -14.72 -5.72
CA GLU A 51 -1.01 -15.43 -6.01
C GLU A 51 -0.21 -14.73 -7.11
N MET A 52 -0.87 -14.22 -8.17
CA MET A 52 -0.21 -13.45 -9.22
C MET A 52 0.40 -12.14 -8.70
N ILE A 53 -0.27 -11.44 -7.79
CA ILE A 53 0.26 -10.23 -7.16
C ILE A 53 1.49 -10.56 -6.30
N ILE A 54 1.42 -11.63 -5.50
CA ILE A 54 2.54 -12.10 -4.67
C ILE A 54 3.73 -12.48 -5.55
N PHE A 55 3.49 -13.22 -6.63
CA PHE A 55 4.54 -13.62 -7.56
C PHE A 55 5.16 -12.43 -8.29
N GLY A 56 4.33 -11.48 -8.75
CA GLY A 56 4.77 -10.23 -9.37
C GLY A 56 5.59 -9.37 -8.41
N ALA A 57 5.18 -9.25 -7.14
CA ALA A 57 5.93 -8.55 -6.12
C ALA A 57 7.27 -9.25 -5.81
N GLY A 58 7.30 -10.59 -5.78
CA GLY A 58 8.52 -11.37 -5.62
C GLY A 58 9.52 -11.11 -6.75
N ILE A 59 9.07 -11.21 -8.01
CA ILE A 59 9.91 -10.91 -9.18
C ILE A 59 10.38 -9.45 -9.15
N GLY A 60 9.48 -8.51 -8.84
CA GLY A 60 9.82 -7.08 -8.75
C GLY A 60 10.86 -6.77 -7.68
N ASN A 61 10.82 -7.44 -6.53
CA ASN A 61 11.85 -7.29 -5.49
C ASN A 61 13.20 -7.86 -5.93
N ILE A 62 13.22 -9.02 -6.59
CA ILE A 62 14.44 -9.58 -7.18
C ILE A 62 15.01 -8.60 -8.22
N TRP A 63 14.15 -8.06 -9.08
CA TRP A 63 14.52 -7.05 -10.06
C TRP A 63 15.21 -5.85 -9.42
N TYR A 64 14.58 -5.32 -8.36
CA TYR A 64 15.02 -4.13 -7.65
C TYR A 64 16.34 -4.34 -6.92
N ILE A 65 16.52 -5.50 -6.25
CA ILE A 65 17.73 -5.81 -5.47
C ILE A 65 18.95 -6.06 -6.37
N PHE A 66 18.77 -6.78 -7.47
CA PHE A 66 19.89 -7.17 -8.34
C PHE A 66 20.22 -6.15 -9.43
N GLU A 67 19.48 -5.02 -9.49
CA GLU A 67 19.64 -3.95 -10.49
C GLU A 67 19.87 -4.50 -11.91
N LEU A 68 19.12 -5.53 -12.28
CA LEU A 68 19.31 -6.23 -13.55
C LEU A 68 19.18 -5.22 -14.70
N PRO A 69 20.20 -5.06 -15.57
CA PRO A 69 20.12 -4.11 -16.66
C PRO A 69 19.29 -4.72 -17.80
N ILE A 70 17.98 -4.45 -17.85
CA ILE A 70 17.22 -4.69 -19.08
C ILE A 70 17.41 -3.52 -20.02
N LYS A 71 17.91 -3.84 -21.21
CA LYS A 71 17.75 -2.99 -22.38
C LYS A 71 16.34 -3.19 -22.93
N LEU A 72 15.34 -2.76 -22.18
CA LEU A 72 13.99 -2.59 -22.72
C LEU A 72 14.07 -1.39 -23.67
N GLY A 73 13.99 -1.64 -24.97
CA GLY A 73 13.86 -0.57 -25.96
C GLY A 73 12.60 0.26 -25.74
N VAL A 74 12.36 1.24 -26.61
CA VAL A 74 11.21 2.16 -26.52
C VAL A 74 9.88 1.40 -26.38
N ALA A 75 9.70 0.29 -27.11
CA ALA A 75 8.51 -0.55 -27.02
C ALA A 75 8.27 -1.14 -25.62
N GLY A 76 9.34 -1.52 -24.91
CA GLY A 76 9.24 -2.06 -23.56
C GLY A 76 8.84 -1.00 -22.54
N VAL A 77 9.36 0.22 -22.67
CA VAL A 77 8.99 1.35 -21.80
C VAL A 77 7.52 1.73 -22.01
N ILE A 78 7.03 1.73 -23.26
CA ILE A 78 5.62 1.99 -23.57
C ILE A 78 4.73 0.91 -22.96
N LEU A 79 5.09 -0.36 -23.10
CA LEU A 79 4.33 -1.47 -22.51
C LEU A 79 4.27 -1.36 -20.99
N TYR A 80 5.42 -1.12 -20.35
CA TYR A 80 5.48 -0.94 -18.89
C TYR A 80 4.65 0.29 -18.44
N GLY A 81 4.72 1.40 -19.18
CA GLY A 81 3.91 2.59 -18.93
C GLY A 81 2.41 2.31 -19.04
N ALA A 82 1.99 1.55 -20.05
CA ALA A 82 0.59 1.17 -20.21
C ALA A 82 0.10 0.28 -19.06
N VAL A 83 0.86 -0.77 -18.72
CA VAL A 83 0.49 -1.72 -17.66
C VAL A 83 0.47 -1.04 -16.29
N SER A 84 1.50 -0.25 -15.96
CA SER A 84 1.55 0.53 -14.72
C SER A 84 0.43 1.57 -14.66
N GLY A 85 0.10 2.21 -15.78
CA GLY A 85 -1.01 3.16 -15.88
C GLY A 85 -2.37 2.52 -15.60
N ILE A 86 -2.64 1.32 -16.13
CA ILE A 86 -3.85 0.56 -15.83
C ILE A 86 -3.91 0.22 -14.33
N PHE A 87 -2.81 -0.27 -13.75
CA PHE A 87 -2.75 -0.58 -12.33
C PHE A 87 -3.01 0.65 -11.44
N ILE A 88 -2.30 1.75 -11.67
CA ILE A 88 -2.46 3.00 -10.90
C ILE A 88 -3.88 3.56 -11.09
N GLY A 89 -4.41 3.52 -12.31
CA GLY A 89 -5.77 3.98 -12.61
C GLY A 89 -6.84 3.20 -11.83
N THR A 90 -6.78 1.87 -11.85
CA THR A 90 -7.69 1.03 -11.07
C THR A 90 -7.50 1.26 -9.57
N PHE A 91 -6.25 1.34 -9.09
CA PHE A 91 -5.94 1.61 -7.69
C PHE A 91 -6.57 2.92 -7.20
N LEU A 92 -6.46 4.00 -7.98
CA LEU A 92 -7.06 5.29 -7.65
C LEU A 92 -8.60 5.25 -7.63
N ILE A 93 -9.22 4.53 -8.57
CA ILE A 93 -10.68 4.37 -8.59
C ILE A 93 -11.16 3.63 -7.34
N CYS A 94 -10.53 2.51 -7.00
CA CYS A 94 -10.88 1.74 -5.80
C CYS A 94 -10.63 2.56 -4.52
N LEU A 95 -9.52 3.29 -4.44
CA LEU A 95 -9.26 4.19 -3.32
C LEU A 95 -10.34 5.26 -3.19
N ALA A 96 -10.77 5.86 -4.32
CA ALA A 96 -11.84 6.85 -4.33
C ALA A 96 -13.18 6.24 -3.87
N GLU A 97 -13.48 4.99 -4.25
CA GLU A 97 -14.65 4.27 -3.75
C GLU A 97 -14.58 4.04 -2.23
N THR A 98 -13.45 3.57 -1.70
CA THR A 98 -13.25 3.40 -0.25
C THR A 98 -13.36 4.73 0.50
N VAL A 99 -12.78 5.81 -0.04
CA VAL A 99 -12.82 7.15 0.58
C VAL A 99 -14.24 7.71 0.61
N LYS A 100 -15.08 7.43 -0.38
CA LYS A 100 -16.51 7.83 -0.37
C LYS A 100 -17.29 7.19 0.78
N VAL A 101 -16.84 6.06 1.32
CA VAL A 101 -17.47 5.41 2.48
C VAL A 101 -17.14 6.14 3.79
N LEU A 102 -15.98 6.80 3.88
CA LEU A 102 -15.56 7.53 5.09
C LEU A 102 -16.58 8.59 5.58
N PRO A 103 -17.12 9.50 4.74
CA PRO A 103 -18.11 10.48 5.21
C PRO A 103 -19.42 9.81 5.67
N ILE A 104 -19.80 8.69 5.07
CA ILE A 104 -20.98 7.92 5.49
C ILE A 104 -20.74 7.31 6.88
N LEU A 105 -19.57 6.69 7.08
CA LEU A 105 -19.14 6.17 8.38
C LEU A 105 -19.08 7.29 9.43
N ALA A 106 -18.50 8.44 9.07
CA ALA A 106 -18.39 9.59 9.96
C ALA A 106 -19.77 10.10 10.41
N HIS A 107 -20.74 10.12 9.50
CA HIS A 107 -22.10 10.50 9.83
C HIS A 107 -22.80 9.47 10.75
N ARG A 108 -22.62 8.17 10.48
CA ARG A 108 -23.23 7.06 11.23
C ARG A 108 -22.68 6.94 12.65
N VAL A 109 -21.41 7.21 12.86
CA VAL A 109 -20.76 7.23 14.19
C VAL A 109 -21.14 8.50 14.99
N LYS A 110 -22.04 9.36 14.47
CA LYS A 110 -22.48 10.63 15.10
C LYS A 110 -21.29 11.51 15.50
N LEU A 111 -20.26 11.55 14.66
CA LEU A 111 -19.03 12.34 14.90
C LEU A 111 -19.27 13.86 14.96
N LYS A 112 -20.50 14.36 14.75
CA LYS A 112 -20.84 15.79 14.85
C LYS A 112 -20.43 16.44 16.17
N LYS A 113 -20.49 15.74 17.32
CA LYS A 113 -20.01 16.28 18.62
C LYS A 113 -18.53 16.02 18.89
N CYS A 114 -17.97 14.91 18.38
CA CYS A 114 -16.55 14.56 18.58
C CYS A 114 -15.60 15.20 17.57
N LEU A 115 -16.08 15.74 16.45
CA LEU A 115 -15.21 16.35 15.42
C LEU A 115 -14.36 17.48 16.02
N GLY A 116 -14.92 18.29 16.93
CA GLY A 116 -14.18 19.33 17.63
C GLY A 116 -13.01 18.78 18.45
N PHE A 117 -13.23 17.68 19.18
CA PHE A 117 -12.16 16.99 19.91
C PHE A 117 -11.12 16.40 18.94
N VAL A 118 -11.55 15.77 17.85
CA VAL A 118 -10.64 15.20 16.83
C VAL A 118 -9.76 16.29 16.23
N VAL A 119 -10.33 17.44 15.85
CA VAL A 119 -9.57 18.57 15.31
C VAL A 119 -8.62 19.15 16.36
N LEU A 120 -9.03 19.22 17.62
CA LEU A 120 -8.19 19.70 18.72
C LEU A 120 -6.99 18.75 18.97
N PHE A 121 -7.19 17.44 18.97
CA PHE A 121 -6.10 16.46 19.06
C PHE A 121 -5.15 16.52 17.87
N ILE A 122 -5.68 16.71 16.65
CA ILE A 122 -4.84 16.92 15.44
C ILE A 122 -4.02 18.20 15.56
N ALA A 123 -4.63 19.30 16.04
CA ALA A 123 -3.96 20.58 16.22
C ALA A 123 -2.84 20.49 17.28
N ILE A 124 -3.11 19.85 18.43
CA ILE A 124 -2.11 19.60 19.46
C ILE A 124 -0.97 18.72 18.91
N GLY A 125 -1.30 17.64 18.20
CA GLY A 125 -0.30 16.76 17.59
C GLY A 125 0.62 17.52 16.61
N LYS A 126 0.05 18.40 15.77
CA LYS A 126 0.81 19.28 14.89
C LYS A 126 1.66 20.30 15.66
N MET A 127 1.11 20.90 16.72
CA MET A 127 1.84 21.85 17.57
C MET A 127 3.07 21.18 18.20
N VAL A 128 2.89 20.00 18.80
CA VAL A 128 3.96 19.22 19.42
C VAL A 128 4.98 18.78 18.36
N GLY A 129 4.54 18.29 17.20
CA GLY A 129 5.43 17.91 16.11
C GLY A 129 6.31 19.06 15.63
N HIS A 130 5.74 20.27 15.52
CA HIS A 130 6.51 21.47 15.19
C HIS A 130 7.46 21.86 16.32
N LEU A 131 7.03 21.75 17.58
CA LEU A 131 7.88 22.06 18.73
C LEU A 131 9.11 21.13 18.77
N VAL A 132 8.90 19.83 18.56
CA VAL A 132 9.98 18.83 18.50
C VAL A 132 10.90 19.08 17.31
N TYR A 133 10.36 19.40 16.13
CA TYR A 133 11.16 19.71 14.94
C TYR A 133 12.08 20.92 15.14
N TYR A 134 11.68 21.91 15.94
CA TYR A 134 12.51 23.10 16.22
C TYR A 134 13.41 22.97 17.46
N LEU A 135 13.05 22.12 18.44
CA LEU A 135 13.86 21.93 19.66
C LEU A 135 14.89 20.81 19.55
N VAL A 136 14.68 19.83 18.67
CA VAL A 136 15.64 18.76 18.40
C VAL A 136 16.35 19.12 17.09
N PRO A 137 17.62 19.57 17.12
CA PRO A 137 18.39 19.93 15.92
C PRO A 137 18.68 18.73 15.02
#